data_AF-A0A956K6J0-F1
#
_entry.id   AF-A0A956K6J0-F1
#
_cell.length_a   1.000
_cell.length_b   1.000
_cell.length_c   1.000
_cell.angle_alpha   90.00
_cell.angle_beta   90.00
_cell.angle_gamma   90.00
#
_symmetry.space_group_name_H-M   'P 1'
#
loop_
_entity.id
_entity.type
_entity.pdbx_description
1 polymer ?
#
loop_
_entity_poly.entity_id
_entity_poly.type
_entity_poly.pdbx_seq_one_letter_code
_entity_poly.pdbx_strand_id
1 'polypeptide(L)'
;MRRLALVLVTLLAPAFVALHPATVSAEQAEFDSAYVKVTLSKDGQSFAHPGFRIVKDEEGLFVIECSGKNHEVSVTLRDASESKVSYVVRYDVDGRTLLSQEVEAEVGKPFEISKGETKLVLDVDPRGQEDTSRKDEDQIDQPDGDDPLGGM
;
A
#
# COMPACT_ATOMS: atom_id res chain seq x y z
N MET A 1 -20.56 44.38 -70.42
CA MET A 1 -20.53 45.38 -69.33
C MET A 1 -21.58 45.03 -68.28
N ARG A 2 -21.20 44.41 -67.17
CA ARG A 2 -22.02 44.35 -65.93
C ARG A 2 -21.05 44.36 -64.75
N ARG A 3 -21.04 45.47 -64.02
CA ARG A 3 -20.29 45.65 -62.77
C ARG A 3 -21.16 45.09 -61.66
N LEU A 4 -20.65 44.13 -60.87
CA LEU A 4 -21.20 43.81 -59.55
C LEU A 4 -20.16 44.17 -58.51
N ALA A 5 -20.47 45.19 -57.71
CA ALA A 5 -19.78 45.48 -56.47
C ALA A 5 -20.35 44.56 -55.38
N LEU A 6 -19.49 43.82 -54.69
CA LEU A 6 -19.84 43.04 -53.51
C LEU A 6 -19.27 43.78 -52.28
N VAL A 7 -20.17 44.25 -51.42
CA VAL A 7 -19.85 44.87 -50.12
C VAL A 7 -19.75 43.77 -49.08
N LEU A 8 -18.57 43.61 -48.48
CA LEU A 8 -18.32 42.66 -47.40
C LEU A 8 -18.57 43.37 -46.06
N VAL A 9 -19.62 42.96 -45.33
CA VAL A 9 -19.90 43.41 -43.95
C VAL A 9 -19.48 42.30 -43.00
N THR A 10 -18.37 42.51 -42.30
CA THR A 10 -17.91 41.69 -41.17
C THR A 10 -18.70 42.07 -39.91
N LEU A 11 -19.50 41.13 -39.39
CA LEU A 11 -20.09 41.23 -38.06
C LEU A 11 -19.18 40.53 -37.03
N LEU A 12 -18.70 41.34 -36.09
CA LEU A 12 -17.86 40.97 -34.95
C LEU A 12 -18.72 40.27 -33.89
N ALA A 13 -18.40 39.02 -33.55
CA ALA A 13 -19.03 38.30 -32.44
C ALA A 13 -18.28 38.55 -31.11
N PRO A 14 -18.97 38.73 -29.98
CA PRO A 14 -18.32 38.84 -28.68
C PRO A 14 -17.86 37.46 -28.20
N ALA A 15 -16.55 37.31 -27.97
CA ALA A 15 -15.97 36.14 -27.34
C ALA A 15 -16.34 36.12 -25.85
N PHE A 16 -17.25 35.23 -25.46
CA PHE A 16 -17.46 34.86 -24.06
C PHE A 16 -16.25 34.07 -23.58
N VAL A 17 -15.44 34.66 -22.69
CA VAL A 17 -14.38 33.95 -21.96
C VAL A 17 -15.05 33.21 -20.81
N ALA A 18 -15.27 31.91 -20.98
CA ALA A 18 -15.67 31.02 -19.90
C ALA A 18 -14.48 30.82 -18.95
N LEU A 19 -14.52 31.47 -17.79
CA LEU A 19 -13.71 31.10 -16.63
C LEU A 19 -14.13 29.70 -16.21
N HIS A 20 -13.35 28.70 -16.59
CA HIS A 20 -13.48 27.37 -16.03
C HIS A 20 -13.08 27.44 -14.55
N PRO A 21 -13.89 26.91 -13.62
CA PRO A 21 -13.44 26.73 -12.26
C PRO A 21 -12.27 25.75 -12.29
N ALA A 22 -11.08 26.20 -11.89
CA ALA A 22 -9.97 25.31 -11.62
C ALA A 22 -10.41 24.36 -10.51
N THR A 23 -10.73 23.13 -10.88
CA THR A 23 -10.95 22.04 -9.93
C THR A 23 -9.60 21.82 -9.26
N VAL A 24 -9.46 22.34 -8.04
CA VAL A 24 -8.35 21.96 -7.16
C VAL A 24 -8.59 20.49 -6.82
N SER A 25 -8.01 19.60 -7.62
CA SER A 25 -7.90 18.19 -7.26
C SER A 25 -7.06 18.16 -6.00
N ALA A 26 -7.65 17.81 -4.86
CA ALA A 26 -6.88 17.52 -3.66
C ALA A 26 -5.87 16.43 -4.04
N GLU A 27 -4.59 16.77 -4.03
CA GLU A 27 -3.51 15.78 -4.10
C GLU A 27 -3.75 14.84 -2.92
N GLN A 28 -4.19 13.61 -3.23
CA GLN A 28 -4.27 12.54 -2.25
C GLN A 28 -2.82 12.29 -1.81
N ALA A 29 -2.55 12.31 -0.51
CA ALA A 29 -1.18 12.05 -0.07
C ALA A 29 -0.80 10.61 -0.46
N GLU A 30 0.17 10.50 -1.36
CA GLU A 30 0.75 9.24 -1.75
C GLU A 30 1.84 8.86 -0.74
N PHE A 31 2.04 7.55 -0.54
CA PHE A 31 3.16 7.05 0.25
C PHE A 31 4.01 6.09 -0.57
N ASP A 32 5.33 6.18 -0.39
CA ASP A 32 6.28 5.40 -1.17
C ASP A 32 6.58 4.03 -0.55
N SER A 33 6.09 3.75 0.67
CA SER A 33 6.31 2.45 1.33
C SER A 33 5.20 2.11 2.32
N ALA A 34 4.99 0.81 2.54
CA ALA A 34 4.04 0.32 3.54
C ALA A 34 4.56 -0.91 4.28
N TYR A 35 4.13 -1.08 5.53
CA TYR A 35 4.37 -2.27 6.31
C TYR A 35 3.28 -3.30 5.99
N VAL A 36 3.68 -4.48 5.51
CA VAL A 36 2.76 -5.54 5.10
C VAL A 36 2.93 -6.74 6.01
N LYS A 37 1.84 -7.19 6.62
CA LYS A 37 1.76 -8.47 7.35
C LYS A 37 1.08 -9.49 6.44
N VAL A 38 1.65 -10.68 6.37
CA VAL A 38 1.16 -11.75 5.50
C VAL A 38 0.85 -12.98 6.34
N THR A 39 -0.35 -13.55 6.16
CA THR A 39 -0.72 -14.84 6.72
C THR A 39 -1.08 -15.80 5.58
N LEU A 40 -0.37 -16.92 5.50
CA LEU A 40 -0.68 -18.02 4.60
C LEU A 40 -1.39 -19.13 5.39
N SER A 41 -2.62 -19.46 5.00
CA SER A 41 -3.32 -20.66 5.47
C SER A 41 -3.37 -21.69 4.35
N LYS A 42 -2.94 -22.92 4.65
CA LYS A 42 -2.91 -24.04 3.71
C LYS A 42 -3.07 -25.35 4.47
N ASP A 43 -3.91 -26.27 3.98
CA ASP A 43 -4.06 -27.62 4.51
C ASP A 43 -4.37 -27.66 6.03
N GLY A 44 -5.13 -26.67 6.50
CA GLY A 44 -5.47 -26.50 7.92
C GLY A 44 -4.36 -25.90 8.80
N GLN A 45 -3.19 -25.59 8.23
CA GLN A 45 -2.10 -24.89 8.90
C GLN A 45 -2.14 -23.40 8.55
N SER A 46 -1.70 -22.54 9.48
CA SER A 46 -1.54 -21.10 9.25
C SER A 46 -0.13 -20.66 9.63
N PHE A 47 0.49 -19.89 8.75
CA PHE A 47 1.82 -19.33 8.88
C PHE A 47 1.73 -17.81 8.77
N ALA A 48 2.02 -17.11 9.85
CA ALA A 48 2.01 -15.65 9.90
C ALA A 48 3.44 -15.11 9.86
N HIS A 49 3.71 -14.17 8.94
CA HIS A 49 4.91 -13.36 8.96
C HIS A 49 4.67 -12.13 9.85
N PRO A 50 5.62 -11.74 10.73
CA PRO A 50 5.49 -10.53 11.56
C PRO A 50 5.33 -9.23 10.74
N GLY A 51 5.65 -9.33 9.46
CA GLY A 51 5.52 -8.30 8.43
C GLY A 51 6.87 -7.76 8.00
N PHE A 52 6.87 -7.02 6.90
CA PHE A 52 8.04 -6.33 6.39
C PHE A 52 7.62 -5.06 5.66
N ARG A 53 8.52 -4.10 5.58
CA ARG A 53 8.29 -2.87 4.81
C ARG A 53 8.59 -3.12 3.33
N ILE A 54 7.68 -2.73 2.47
CA ILE A 54 7.81 -2.79 1.01
C ILE A 54 7.79 -1.36 0.47
N VAL A 55 8.70 -1.04 -0.43
CA VAL A 55 8.73 0.24 -1.17
C VAL A 55 7.96 0.09 -2.48
N LYS A 56 7.41 1.19 -3.00
CA LYS A 56 6.73 1.24 -4.31
C LYS A 56 7.63 0.65 -5.40
N ASP A 57 7.03 -0.22 -6.21
CA ASP A 57 7.67 -1.04 -7.25
C ASP A 57 8.75 -2.03 -6.78
N GLU A 58 8.92 -2.22 -5.47
CA GLU A 58 9.75 -3.29 -4.91
C GLU A 58 8.93 -4.53 -4.55
N GLU A 59 9.56 -5.70 -4.65
CA GLU A 59 8.99 -6.97 -4.24
C GLU A 59 9.48 -7.32 -2.83
N GLY A 60 8.55 -7.52 -1.92
CA GLY A 60 8.84 -8.17 -0.65
C GLY A 60 8.44 -9.64 -0.70
N LEU A 61 9.34 -10.50 -0.21
CA LEU A 61 9.24 -11.94 -0.34
C LEU A 61 9.13 -12.60 1.03
N PHE A 62 8.13 -13.45 1.19
CA PHE A 62 7.94 -14.31 2.35
C PHE A 62 8.10 -15.77 1.94
N VAL A 63 9.11 -16.44 2.50
CA VAL A 63 9.41 -17.85 2.20
C VAL A 63 9.13 -18.70 3.43
N ILE A 64 8.38 -19.78 3.25
CA ILE A 64 8.10 -20.79 4.27
C ILE A 64 8.46 -22.15 3.69
N GLU A 65 9.21 -22.95 4.43
CA GLU A 65 9.34 -24.38 4.14
C GLU A 65 8.25 -25.14 4.92
N CYS A 66 7.31 -25.77 4.23
CA CYS A 66 6.34 -26.66 4.86
C CYS A 66 5.99 -27.84 3.96
N SER A 67 5.69 -28.99 4.58
CA SER A 67 5.41 -30.25 3.86
C SER A 67 6.50 -30.66 2.86
N GLY A 68 7.76 -30.30 3.14
CA GLY A 68 8.91 -30.59 2.28
C GLY A 68 8.95 -29.77 0.98
N LYS A 69 8.23 -28.65 0.93
CA LYS A 69 8.18 -27.73 -0.22
C LYS A 69 8.47 -26.30 0.22
N ASN A 70 9.01 -25.52 -0.70
CA ASN A 70 9.20 -24.10 -0.52
C ASN A 70 7.96 -23.35 -1.00
N HIS A 71 7.36 -22.59 -0.09
CA HIS A 71 6.20 -21.76 -0.33
C HIS A 71 6.63 -20.30 -0.28
N GLU A 72 6.44 -19.59 -1.39
CA GLU A 72 6.89 -18.22 -1.57
C GLU A 72 5.68 -17.33 -1.82
N VAL A 73 5.51 -16.31 -0.98
CA VAL A 73 4.51 -15.25 -1.18
C VAL A 73 5.26 -13.97 -1.49
N SER A 74 5.11 -13.49 -2.72
CA SER A 74 5.67 -12.23 -3.20
C SER A 74 4.60 -11.16 -3.18
N VAL A 75 4.91 -9.98 -2.64
CA VAL A 75 4.02 -8.83 -2.60
C VAL A 75 4.75 -7.64 -3.21
N THR A 76 4.18 -7.04 -4.25
CA THR A 76 4.70 -5.82 -4.88
C THR A 76 3.71 -4.70 -4.69
N LEU A 77 4.15 -3.60 -4.09
CA LEU A 77 3.36 -2.37 -4.00
C LEU A 77 3.41 -1.64 -5.35
N ARG A 78 2.27 -1.43 -6.01
CA ARG A 78 2.18 -0.73 -7.30
C ARG A 78 1.82 0.73 -7.14
N ASP A 79 0.78 0.98 -6.37
CA ASP A 79 0.29 2.33 -6.16
C ASP A 79 -0.30 2.48 -4.78
N ALA A 80 -0.22 3.67 -4.22
CA ALA A 80 -0.50 3.94 -2.82
C ALA A 80 -1.03 5.35 -2.61
N SER A 81 -2.19 5.43 -1.97
CA SER A 81 -2.83 6.66 -1.50
C SER A 81 -3.24 6.51 -0.04
N GLU A 82 -3.58 7.59 0.64
CA GLU A 82 -4.03 7.56 2.06
C GLU A 82 -5.14 6.54 2.36
N SER A 83 -5.98 6.20 1.39
CA SER A 83 -7.16 5.36 1.58
C SER A 83 -7.10 4.01 0.87
N LYS A 84 -6.32 3.91 -0.19
CA LYS A 84 -6.31 2.75 -1.09
C LYS A 84 -4.91 2.43 -1.56
N VAL A 85 -4.68 1.15 -1.79
CA VAL A 85 -3.39 0.64 -2.25
C VAL A 85 -3.60 -0.47 -3.26
N SER A 86 -2.81 -0.46 -4.33
CA SER A 86 -2.75 -1.52 -5.33
C SER A 86 -1.51 -2.38 -5.13
N TYR A 87 -1.70 -3.70 -5.08
CA TYR A 87 -0.63 -4.68 -4.97
C TYR A 87 -0.72 -5.74 -6.04
N VAL A 88 0.43 -6.30 -6.40
CA VAL A 88 0.50 -7.61 -7.05
C VAL A 88 0.93 -8.63 -5.99
N VAL A 89 0.09 -9.64 -5.77
CA VAL A 89 0.40 -10.77 -4.89
C VAL A 89 0.62 -12.00 -5.74
N ARG A 90 1.79 -12.63 -5.59
CA ARG A 90 2.14 -13.91 -6.21
C ARG A 90 2.37 -14.96 -5.13
N TYR A 91 1.91 -16.17 -5.38
CA TYR A 91 2.20 -17.32 -4.53
C TYR A 91 2.73 -18.47 -5.38
N ASP A 92 3.96 -18.87 -5.06
CA ASP A 92 4.71 -19.91 -5.73
C ASP A 92 4.95 -21.09 -4.79
N VAL A 93 5.01 -22.30 -5.35
CA VAL A 93 5.41 -23.52 -4.64
C VAL A 93 6.48 -24.22 -5.45
N ASP A 94 7.67 -24.37 -4.86
CA ASP A 94 8.87 -24.88 -5.53
C ASP A 94 9.13 -24.19 -6.88
N GLY A 95 8.99 -22.85 -6.91
CA GLY A 95 9.15 -22.01 -8.09
C GLY A 95 8.01 -22.08 -9.12
N ARG A 96 6.89 -22.74 -8.81
CA ARG A 96 5.70 -22.77 -9.67
C ARG A 96 4.62 -21.84 -9.15
N THR A 97 4.24 -20.85 -9.96
CA THR A 97 3.16 -19.93 -9.63
C THR A 97 1.81 -20.63 -9.59
N LEU A 98 1.22 -20.65 -8.40
CA LEU A 98 -0.13 -21.17 -8.17
C LEU A 98 -1.16 -20.06 -8.17
N LEU A 99 -0.79 -18.84 -7.77
CA LEU A 99 -1.67 -17.67 -7.73
C LEU A 99 -0.85 -16.43 -8.09
N SER A 100 -1.43 -15.56 -8.91
CA SER A 100 -0.90 -14.23 -9.23
C SER A 100 -2.10 -13.33 -9.45
N GLN A 101 -2.25 -12.31 -8.61
CA GLN A 101 -3.40 -11.43 -8.66
C GLN A 101 -3.00 -9.99 -8.31
N GLU A 102 -3.51 -9.05 -9.09
CA GLU A 102 -3.51 -7.65 -8.74
C GLU A 102 -4.76 -7.33 -7.92
N VAL A 103 -4.59 -6.65 -6.79
CA VAL A 103 -5.65 -6.35 -5.83
C VAL A 103 -5.56 -4.89 -5.40
N GLU A 104 -6.70 -4.20 -5.45
CA GLU A 104 -6.88 -2.92 -4.79
C GLU A 104 -7.50 -3.16 -3.40
N ALA A 105 -6.85 -2.66 -2.35
CA ALA A 105 -7.27 -2.83 -0.96
C ALA A 105 -7.36 -1.47 -0.24
N GLU A 106 -8.26 -1.37 0.72
CA GLU A 106 -8.33 -0.21 1.61
C GLU A 106 -7.22 -0.25 2.65
N VAL A 107 -6.59 0.90 2.91
CA VAL A 107 -5.57 1.05 3.95
C VAL A 107 -6.14 0.68 5.33
N GLY A 108 -5.39 -0.08 6.13
CA GLY A 108 -5.76 -0.44 7.51
C GLY A 108 -6.87 -1.49 7.63
N LYS A 109 -7.25 -2.12 6.51
CA LYS A 109 -8.15 -3.28 6.52
C LYS A 109 -7.43 -4.49 5.92
N PRO A 110 -7.52 -5.67 6.56
CA PRO A 110 -6.99 -6.88 5.97
C PRO A 110 -7.81 -7.23 4.73
N PHE A 111 -7.14 -7.69 3.68
CA PHE A 111 -7.77 -8.27 2.52
C PHE A 111 -7.38 -9.73 2.36
N GLU A 112 -8.26 -10.49 1.71
CA GLU A 112 -8.14 -11.93 1.58
C GLU A 112 -8.16 -12.36 0.12
N ILE A 113 -7.22 -13.23 -0.25
CA ILE A 113 -7.22 -13.94 -1.52
C ILE A 113 -7.31 -15.44 -1.21
N SER A 114 -8.25 -16.14 -1.83
CA SER A 114 -8.38 -17.59 -1.69
C SER A 114 -8.37 -18.29 -3.04
N LYS A 115 -7.70 -19.45 -3.10
CA LYS A 115 -7.68 -20.34 -4.26
C LYS A 115 -7.56 -21.79 -3.81
N GLY A 116 -8.63 -22.55 -3.97
CA GLY A 116 -8.71 -23.93 -3.47
C GLY A 116 -8.53 -23.96 -1.95
N GLU A 117 -7.59 -24.76 -1.46
CA GLU A 117 -7.27 -24.89 -0.03
C GLU A 117 -6.27 -23.84 0.47
N THR A 118 -5.81 -22.94 -0.41
CA THR A 118 -4.88 -21.87 -0.04
C THR A 118 -5.62 -20.57 0.19
N LYS A 119 -5.33 -19.92 1.31
CA LYS A 119 -5.84 -18.61 1.69
C LYS A 119 -4.67 -17.71 2.10
N LEU A 120 -4.62 -16.52 1.52
CA LEU A 120 -3.68 -15.46 1.87
C LEU A 120 -4.45 -14.32 2.48
N VAL A 121 -4.02 -13.86 3.65
CA VAL A 121 -4.52 -12.64 4.28
C VAL A 121 -3.38 -11.66 4.36
N LEU A 122 -3.58 -10.49 3.77
CA LEU A 122 -2.61 -9.39 3.80
C LEU A 122 -3.22 -8.23 4.56
N ASP A 123 -2.47 -7.71 5.52
CA ASP A 123 -2.81 -6.50 6.28
C ASP A 123 -1.75 -5.47 6.00
N VAL A 124 -2.17 -4.27 5.59
CA VAL A 124 -1.25 -3.23 5.17
C VAL A 124 -1.46 -1.95 5.95
N ASP A 125 -0.35 -1.52 6.54
CA ASP A 125 -0.23 -0.31 7.31
C ASP A 125 0.85 0.61 6.71
N PRO A 126 0.47 1.71 6.05
CA PRO A 126 1.43 2.66 5.48
C PRO A 126 2.22 3.42 6.54
N ARG A 127 1.65 3.59 7.74
CA ARG A 127 2.34 4.25 8.85
C ARG A 127 3.25 3.27 9.58
N GLY A 128 2.94 1.98 9.48
CA GLY A 128 3.51 0.91 10.27
C GLY A 128 3.13 1.16 11.72
N GLN A 129 2.26 0.34 12.31
CA GLN A 129 1.99 0.49 13.74
C GLN A 129 3.33 0.52 14.48
N GLU A 130 3.57 1.65 15.14
CA GLU A 130 4.45 1.74 16.28
C GLU A 130 4.14 0.51 17.14
N ASP A 131 5.16 -0.28 17.45
CA ASP A 131 5.03 -1.50 18.24
C ASP A 131 4.59 -1.12 19.67
N THR A 132 3.28 -0.90 19.84
CA THR A 132 2.63 -0.70 21.13
C THR A 132 2.48 -2.02 21.89
N SER A 133 2.99 -3.13 21.34
CA SER A 133 3.06 -4.42 22.02
C SER A 133 4.09 -4.44 23.15
N ARG A 134 4.97 -3.43 23.22
CA ARG A 134 5.55 -3.04 24.50
C ARG A 134 4.44 -2.42 25.33
N LYS A 135 3.73 -3.27 26.08
CA LYS A 135 3.08 -2.81 27.30
C LYS A 135 4.11 -1.98 28.06
N ASP A 136 3.72 -0.79 28.47
CA ASP A 136 4.48 0.11 29.35
C ASP A 136 4.94 -0.51 30.70
N GLU A 137 4.77 -1.82 30.91
CA GLU A 137 5.30 -2.58 32.04
C GLU A 137 6.81 -2.88 31.91
N ASP A 138 7.40 -2.75 30.72
CA ASP A 138 8.86 -2.78 30.53
C ASP A 138 9.48 -1.36 30.56
N GLN A 139 8.79 -0.39 31.17
CA GLN A 139 9.54 0.72 31.78
C GLN A 139 10.42 0.07 32.85
N ILE A 140 11.70 -0.10 32.52
CA ILE A 140 12.74 -0.36 33.50
C ILE A 140 12.54 0.76 34.53
N ASP A 141 11.98 0.43 35.70
CA ASP A 141 11.99 1.34 36.84
C ASP A 141 13.41 1.86 36.91
N GLN A 142 13.58 3.18 36.68
CA GLN A 142 14.82 3.82 37.05
C GLN A 142 15.05 3.37 38.49
N PRO A 143 16.22 2.79 38.83
CA PRO A 143 16.50 2.60 40.23
C PRO A 143 16.38 3.98 40.85
N ASP A 144 15.38 4.15 41.73
CA ASP A 144 15.35 5.18 42.77
C ASP A 144 16.55 4.88 43.67
N GLY A 145 17.72 5.20 43.14
CA GLY A 145 19.03 4.87 43.62
C GLY A 145 19.77 6.17 43.73
N ASP A 146 19.38 6.94 44.75
CA ASP A 146 20.28 7.51 45.73
C ASP A 146 21.73 7.54 45.23
N ASP A 147 22.09 8.63 44.54
CA ASP A 147 23.45 8.88 44.06
C ASP A 147 24.40 8.80 45.27
N PRO A 148 25.17 7.70 45.44
CA PRO A 148 26.05 7.56 46.59
C PRO A 148 27.36 8.33 46.38
N LEU A 149 27.49 9.08 45.28
CA LEU A 149 28.66 9.85 44.89
C LEU A 149 28.39 11.35 44.76
N GLY A 150 27.20 11.83 45.16
CA GLY A 150 26.88 13.26 45.33
C GLY A 150 27.59 13.93 46.52
N GLY A 151 28.70 13.37 46.97
CA GLY A 151 29.60 13.95 47.95
C GLY A 151 30.80 14.60 47.26
N MET A 152 30.72 15.90 47.04
CA MET A 152 31.75 16.94 47.28
C MET A 152 31.33 18.29 46.69
#